data_AF-A0A067PL22-F1
#
_entry.id   AF-A0A067PL22-F1
#
_cell.length_a   1.000
_cell.length_b   1.000
_cell.length_c   1.000
_cell.angle_alpha   90.00
_cell.angle_beta   90.00
_cell.angle_gamma   90.00
#
_symmetry.space_group_name_H-M   'P 1'
#
loop_
_entity.id
_entity.type
_entity.pdbx_description
1 polymer ?
#
loop_
_entity_poly.entity_id
_entity_poly.type
_entity_poly.pdbx_seq_one_letter_code
_entity_poly.pdbx_strand_id
1 'polypeptide(L)'
;MTNYGLPFFLEDKTGSLSGSEFVDIHDRMRMTFRCTARDTQHSAYMVYNLTVPRHGGQYKPGAVLDFGPGNSLGTVMIGSGVHIPMAKYLIKTSAFGNSKARKFTASDGQEYRWTYKNRDNHEWACLNSSGYLVACYNLKLAGEPHYSGTSGCMLTIDESYPHLAVELLASLIIMRHIAAYDL
;
A
#
# COMPACT_ATOMS: atom_id res chain seq x y z
N MET A 1 -18.91 9.90 -0.68
CA MET A 1 -17.76 10.77 -0.99
C MET A 1 -18.12 11.53 -2.26
N THR A 2 -17.81 12.81 -2.36
CA THR A 2 -18.06 13.60 -3.58
C THR A 2 -17.06 13.16 -4.66
N ASN A 3 -17.55 12.81 -5.85
CA ASN A 3 -16.71 12.49 -7.00
C ASN A 3 -16.38 13.79 -7.74
N TYR A 4 -15.10 14.03 -7.99
CA TYR A 4 -14.56 15.19 -8.69
C TYR A 4 -14.06 14.85 -10.10
N GLY A 5 -14.16 13.58 -10.51
CA GLY A 5 -13.56 13.07 -11.75
C GLY A 5 -12.04 12.98 -11.67
N LEU A 6 -11.47 12.93 -10.45
CA LEU A 6 -10.03 13.00 -10.22
C LEU A 6 -9.55 11.87 -9.28
N PRO A 7 -8.52 11.09 -9.67
CA PRO A 7 -7.88 10.12 -8.79
C PRO A 7 -7.38 10.75 -7.49
N PHE A 8 -7.23 9.96 -6.44
CA PHE A 8 -6.55 10.35 -5.21
C PHE A 8 -5.04 10.31 -5.45
N PHE A 9 -4.36 11.45 -5.28
CA PHE A 9 -2.93 11.59 -5.46
C PHE A 9 -2.27 11.63 -4.08
N LEU A 10 -2.04 10.46 -3.50
CA LEU A 10 -1.54 10.32 -2.14
C LEU A 10 -0.01 10.43 -2.13
N GLU A 11 0.47 11.58 -1.72
CA GLU A 11 1.90 11.85 -1.56
C GLU A 11 2.47 11.03 -0.40
N ASP A 12 3.47 10.18 -0.68
CA ASP A 12 4.25 9.47 0.34
C ASP A 12 5.30 10.43 0.89
N LYS A 13 5.10 10.91 2.12
CA LYS A 13 5.93 11.97 2.70
C LYS A 13 7.39 11.59 2.89
N THR A 14 7.74 10.30 2.94
CA THR A 14 9.11 9.86 3.28
C THR A 14 9.72 8.91 2.26
N GLY A 15 8.90 8.20 1.49
CA GLY A 15 9.33 7.09 0.63
C GLY A 15 9.79 5.87 1.43
N SER A 16 9.66 5.86 2.75
CA SER A 16 10.26 4.84 3.63
C SER A 16 9.37 3.61 3.83
N LEU A 17 10.01 2.44 3.94
CA LEU A 17 9.37 1.19 4.37
C LEU A 17 9.24 1.05 5.89
N SER A 18 9.81 1.98 6.67
CA SER A 18 9.70 1.96 8.14
C SER A 18 8.53 2.78 8.69
N GLY A 19 7.87 3.55 7.83
CA GLY A 19 6.73 4.39 8.20
C GLY A 19 6.63 5.63 7.31
N SER A 20 5.40 6.02 6.97
CA SER A 20 5.13 7.28 6.28
C SER A 20 3.71 7.80 6.49
N GLU A 21 3.46 9.00 6.01
CA GLU A 21 2.13 9.55 5.81
C GLU A 21 1.83 9.65 4.31
N PHE A 22 0.58 9.35 3.96
CA PHE A 22 0.06 9.38 2.60
C PHE A 22 -1.06 10.42 2.57
N VAL A 23 -0.81 11.56 1.94
CA VAL A 23 -1.73 12.71 1.97
C VAL A 23 -2.15 13.05 0.55
N ASP A 24 -3.46 13.07 0.29
CA ASP A 24 -4.01 13.51 -0.99
C ASP A 24 -3.66 14.99 -1.22
N ILE A 25 -3.19 15.36 -2.41
CA ILE A 25 -2.86 16.75 -2.73
C ILE A 25 -4.06 17.70 -2.66
N HIS A 26 -5.28 17.16 -2.72
CA HIS A 26 -6.53 17.91 -2.58
C HIS A 26 -7.16 17.74 -1.19
N ASP A 27 -6.42 17.20 -0.22
CA ASP A 27 -6.83 16.98 1.18
C ASP A 27 -8.11 16.13 1.33
N ARG A 28 -8.44 15.29 0.34
CA ARG A 28 -9.63 14.42 0.37
C ARG A 28 -9.40 13.12 1.13
N MET A 29 -8.15 12.72 1.30
CA MET A 29 -7.78 11.47 1.95
C MET A 29 -6.42 11.58 2.64
N ARG A 30 -6.35 11.05 3.87
CA ARG A 30 -5.09 10.95 4.62
C ARG A 30 -4.98 9.58 5.26
N MET A 31 -3.85 8.92 5.04
CA MET A 31 -3.50 7.66 5.69
C MET A 31 -2.11 7.73 6.32
N THR A 32 -1.86 6.90 7.32
CA THR A 32 -0.51 6.76 7.91
C THR A 32 -0.13 5.30 8.00
N PHE A 33 1.12 5.01 7.74
CA PHE A 33 1.76 3.72 7.91
C PHE A 33 2.84 3.90 8.97
N ARG A 34 2.78 3.17 10.09
CA ARG A 34 3.69 3.38 11.22
C ARG A 34 4.17 2.06 11.81
N CYS A 35 5.44 2.00 12.15
CA CYS A 35 5.98 0.92 12.98
C CYS A 35 5.43 1.08 14.42
N THR A 36 4.83 0.02 14.95
CA THR A 36 4.25 -0.01 16.30
C THR A 36 4.98 -0.96 17.24
N ALA A 37 5.69 -1.94 16.70
CA ALA A 37 6.60 -2.80 17.44
C ALA A 37 7.76 -3.22 16.53
N ARG A 38 8.96 -3.31 17.09
CA ARG A 38 10.14 -3.83 16.40
C ARG A 38 11.07 -4.47 17.40
N ASP A 39 11.34 -5.75 17.21
CA ASP A 39 12.34 -6.49 17.95
C ASP A 39 13.12 -7.42 17.01
N THR A 40 13.93 -8.32 17.58
CA THR A 40 14.75 -9.26 16.81
C THR A 40 13.94 -10.36 16.14
N GLN A 41 12.69 -10.59 16.59
CA GLN A 41 11.82 -11.66 16.11
C GLN A 41 10.83 -11.15 15.07
N HIS A 42 10.34 -9.92 15.19
CA HIS A 42 9.32 -9.39 14.30
C HIS A 42 9.30 -7.86 14.23
N SER A 43 8.67 -7.33 13.19
CA SER A 43 8.36 -5.91 13.02
C SER A 43 6.90 -5.74 12.66
N ALA A 44 6.13 -5.14 13.57
CA ALA A 44 4.73 -4.84 13.38
C ALA A 44 4.53 -3.39 12.93
N TYR A 45 3.67 -3.22 11.94
CA TYR A 45 3.27 -1.94 11.40
C TYR A 45 1.75 -1.87 11.29
N MET A 46 1.22 -0.65 11.39
CA MET A 46 -0.20 -0.39 11.27
C MET A 46 -0.48 0.69 10.24
N VAL A 47 -1.54 0.48 9.46
CA VAL A 47 -2.10 1.46 8.53
C VAL A 47 -3.36 2.06 9.15
N TYR A 48 -3.42 3.38 9.26
CA TYR A 48 -4.59 4.12 9.75
C TYR A 48 -5.15 5.02 8.66
N ASN A 49 -6.46 5.02 8.49
CA ASN A 49 -7.16 6.06 7.72
C ASN A 49 -7.53 7.21 8.67
N LEU A 50 -7.00 8.40 8.41
CA LEU A 50 -7.19 9.61 9.21
C LEU A 50 -8.17 10.61 8.58
N THR A 51 -8.76 10.26 7.42
CA THR A 51 -9.61 11.16 6.62
C THR A 51 -10.85 11.64 7.39
N VAL A 52 -11.41 10.80 8.26
CA VAL A 52 -12.58 11.17 9.05
C VAL A 52 -12.15 11.51 10.48
N PRO A 53 -12.47 12.72 10.99
CA PRO A 53 -12.14 13.12 12.35
C PRO A 53 -12.85 12.21 13.37
N ARG A 54 -12.17 11.94 14.48
CA ARG A 54 -12.70 11.09 15.56
C ARG A 54 -13.88 11.75 16.24
N HIS A 55 -14.95 10.98 16.45
CA HIS A 55 -15.87 11.23 17.55
C HIS A 55 -15.52 10.28 18.71
N GLY A 56 -14.77 10.79 19.71
CA GLY A 56 -14.71 10.20 21.05
C GLY A 56 -13.78 8.99 21.32
N GLY A 57 -12.75 8.68 20.52
CA GLY A 57 -11.89 7.51 20.80
C GLY A 57 -10.57 7.39 20.02
N GLN A 58 -9.82 6.30 20.23
CA GLN A 58 -8.58 5.93 19.51
C GLN A 58 -8.85 5.49 18.06
N TYR A 59 -7.94 5.81 17.12
CA TYR A 59 -8.02 5.38 15.73
C TYR A 59 -7.81 3.87 15.71
N LYS A 60 -8.75 3.13 15.14
CA LYS A 60 -8.57 1.70 14.88
C LYS A 60 -7.71 1.52 13.64
N PRO A 61 -6.73 0.60 13.65
CA PRO A 61 -5.95 0.32 12.45
C PRO A 61 -6.87 -0.26 11.37
N GLY A 62 -6.74 0.26 10.16
CA GLY A 62 -7.38 -0.30 8.97
C GLY A 62 -6.61 -1.50 8.42
N ALA A 63 -5.32 -1.62 8.69
CA ALA A 63 -4.56 -2.84 8.46
C ALA A 63 -3.41 -2.98 9.48
N VAL A 64 -3.01 -4.22 9.73
CA VAL A 64 -1.85 -4.58 10.54
C VAL A 64 -0.94 -5.48 9.70
N LEU A 65 0.33 -5.13 9.60
CA LEU A 65 1.36 -5.85 8.87
C LEU A 65 2.40 -6.33 9.87
N ASP A 66 2.57 -7.63 10.01
CA ASP A 66 3.55 -8.23 10.90
C ASP A 66 4.59 -8.99 10.07
N PHE A 67 5.81 -8.47 10.02
CA PHE A 67 6.92 -9.08 9.30
C PHE A 67 7.75 -9.93 10.25
N GLY A 68 8.14 -11.11 9.78
CA GLY A 68 8.93 -12.06 10.56
C GLY A 68 10.41 -11.68 10.68
N PRO A 69 11.21 -12.55 11.30
CA PRO A 69 12.63 -12.30 11.53
C PRO A 69 13.38 -12.22 10.20
N GLY A 70 14.45 -11.42 10.16
CA GLY A 70 15.28 -11.26 8.96
C GLY A 70 14.54 -10.67 7.75
N ASN A 71 13.52 -9.83 7.99
CA ASN A 71 12.65 -9.25 6.95
C ASN A 71 11.78 -10.27 6.21
N SER A 72 11.59 -11.47 6.75
CA SER A 72 10.70 -12.46 6.15
C SER A 72 9.23 -12.01 6.15
N LEU A 73 8.44 -12.55 5.23
CA LEU A 73 6.99 -12.33 5.23
C LEU A 73 6.36 -13.00 6.44
N GLY A 74 5.53 -12.26 7.18
CA GLY A 74 4.73 -12.79 8.29
C GLY A 74 3.24 -12.78 7.95
N THR A 75 2.45 -12.02 8.71
CA THR A 75 0.98 -11.97 8.58
C THR A 75 0.45 -10.57 8.27
N VAL A 76 -0.71 -10.52 7.64
CA VAL A 76 -1.49 -9.30 7.40
C VAL A 76 -2.89 -9.50 7.95
N MET A 77 -3.43 -8.47 8.57
CA MET A 77 -4.83 -8.35 8.94
C MET A 77 -5.39 -7.08 8.32
N ILE A 78 -6.52 -7.20 7.61
CA ILE A 78 -7.26 -6.06 7.05
C ILE A 78 -8.49 -5.80 7.91
N GLY A 79 -8.70 -4.54 8.30
CA GLY A 79 -9.78 -4.09 9.16
C GLY A 79 -9.81 -4.84 10.49
N SER A 80 -10.94 -5.48 10.76
CA SER A 80 -11.15 -6.35 11.93
C SER A 80 -11.16 -7.85 11.58
N GLY A 81 -10.57 -8.20 10.44
CA GLY A 81 -10.49 -9.58 9.95
C GLY A 81 -9.52 -10.46 10.74
N VAL A 82 -9.24 -11.64 10.20
CA VAL A 82 -8.25 -12.57 10.77
C VAL A 82 -6.83 -12.26 10.27
N HIS A 83 -5.83 -12.69 11.03
CA HIS A 83 -4.45 -12.69 10.55
C HIS A 83 -4.25 -13.76 9.49
N ILE A 84 -3.79 -13.34 8.31
CA ILE A 84 -3.54 -14.21 7.16
C ILE A 84 -2.04 -14.17 6.84
N PRO A 85 -1.36 -15.30 6.59
CA PRO A 85 0.01 -15.29 6.10
C PRO A 85 0.11 -14.44 4.82
N MET A 86 1.06 -13.50 4.76
CA MET A 86 1.19 -12.58 3.61
C MET A 86 1.40 -13.33 2.30
N ALA A 87 2.05 -14.50 2.32
CA ALA A 87 2.22 -15.36 1.15
C ALA A 87 0.90 -15.99 0.64
N LYS A 88 -0.11 -16.13 1.50
CA LYS A 88 -1.46 -16.57 1.13
C LYS A 88 -2.34 -15.40 0.70
N TYR A 89 -2.12 -14.22 1.28
CA TYR A 89 -2.82 -12.99 0.90
C TYR A 89 -2.36 -12.47 -0.47
N LEU A 90 -1.06 -12.38 -0.71
CA LEU A 90 -0.42 -11.98 -1.96
C LEU A 90 0.22 -13.17 -2.66
N ILE A 91 -0.53 -13.76 -3.58
CA ILE A 91 -0.17 -14.99 -4.30
C ILE A 91 0.62 -14.62 -5.56
N LYS A 92 1.73 -15.31 -5.82
CA LYS A 92 2.49 -15.16 -7.08
C LYS A 92 1.58 -15.46 -8.28
N THR A 93 1.61 -14.63 -9.31
CA THR A 93 0.79 -14.85 -10.52
C THR A 93 1.29 -16.00 -11.38
N SER A 94 2.54 -16.42 -11.19
CA SER A 94 3.14 -17.61 -11.82
C SER A 94 4.11 -18.26 -10.83
N ALA A 95 4.09 -19.59 -10.75
CA ALA A 95 4.96 -20.36 -9.86
C ALA A 95 6.45 -20.23 -10.22
N PHE A 96 6.76 -20.04 -11.50
CA PHE A 96 8.12 -19.86 -12.03
C PHE A 96 8.38 -18.43 -12.51
N GLY A 97 7.45 -17.52 -12.25
CA GLY A 97 7.52 -16.12 -12.69
C GLY A 97 8.22 -15.21 -11.69
N ASN A 98 8.39 -13.95 -12.09
CA ASN A 98 8.92 -12.88 -11.25
C ASN A 98 8.10 -12.73 -9.95
N SER A 99 8.76 -12.75 -8.79
CA SER A 99 8.10 -12.61 -7.48
C SER A 99 7.44 -11.24 -7.27
N LYS A 100 7.80 -10.25 -8.10
CA LYS A 100 7.29 -8.88 -8.14
C LYS A 100 6.02 -8.75 -9.00
N ALA A 101 5.34 -9.87 -9.26
CA ALA A 101 3.99 -9.93 -9.79
C ALA A 101 3.12 -10.82 -8.89
N ARG A 102 2.20 -10.20 -8.13
CA ARG A 102 1.33 -10.90 -7.17
C ARG A 102 -0.09 -10.38 -7.22
N LYS A 103 -1.02 -11.25 -6.87
CA LYS A 103 -2.46 -10.97 -6.84
C LYS A 103 -3.04 -11.19 -5.45
N PHE A 104 -4.09 -10.47 -5.13
CA PHE A 104 -4.85 -10.61 -3.88
C PHE A 104 -6.34 -10.44 -4.16
N THR A 105 -7.18 -10.97 -3.28
CA THR A 105 -8.62 -10.72 -3.28
C THR A 105 -8.91 -9.67 -2.21
N ALA A 106 -9.55 -8.57 -2.60
CA ALA A 106 -9.89 -7.50 -1.68
C ALA A 106 -11.24 -7.76 -0.98
N SER A 107 -11.61 -6.89 -0.04
CA SER A 107 -12.86 -6.99 0.72
C SER A 107 -14.14 -6.90 -0.13
N ASP A 108 -14.06 -6.35 -1.33
CA ASP A 108 -15.17 -6.31 -2.30
C ASP A 108 -15.35 -7.63 -3.08
N GLY A 109 -14.50 -8.63 -2.81
CA GLY A 109 -14.53 -9.94 -3.43
C GLY A 109 -13.85 -10.01 -4.80
N GLN A 110 -13.27 -8.92 -5.29
CA GLN A 110 -12.60 -8.88 -6.59
C GLN A 110 -11.10 -9.17 -6.47
N GLU A 111 -10.53 -9.68 -7.56
CA GLU A 111 -9.09 -9.92 -7.67
C GLU A 111 -8.37 -8.69 -8.24
N TYR A 112 -7.28 -8.34 -7.57
CA TYR A 112 -6.37 -7.26 -7.95
C TYR A 112 -4.95 -7.77 -8.08
N ARG A 113 -4.15 -7.14 -8.94
CA ARG A 113 -2.80 -7.59 -9.28
C ARG A 113 -1.81 -6.46 -9.31
N TRP A 114 -0.78 -6.56 -8.48
CA TRP A 114 0.39 -5.70 -8.52
C TRP A 114 1.44 -6.25 -9.47
N THR A 115 2.01 -5.38 -10.30
CA THR A 115 3.17 -5.67 -11.17
C THR A 115 4.22 -4.57 -11.06
N TYR A 116 5.49 -4.97 -10.96
CA TYR A 116 6.64 -4.06 -10.88
C TYR A 116 7.19 -3.71 -12.27
N LYS A 117 7.35 -2.40 -12.55
CA LYS A 117 8.01 -1.86 -13.77
C LYS A 117 7.61 -2.52 -15.09
N ASN A 118 6.34 -2.90 -15.24
CA ASN A 118 5.84 -3.60 -16.43
C ASN A 118 4.84 -2.77 -17.25
N ARG A 119 4.42 -1.60 -16.75
CA ARG A 119 3.39 -0.79 -17.41
C ARG A 119 3.62 0.70 -17.17
N ASP A 120 3.53 1.47 -18.25
CA ASP A 120 3.41 2.94 -18.27
C ASP A 120 4.43 3.68 -17.38
N ASN A 121 5.65 3.14 -17.26
CA ASN A 121 6.73 3.65 -16.40
C ASN A 121 6.38 3.78 -14.90
N HIS A 122 5.34 3.12 -14.44
CA HIS A 122 5.03 3.05 -13.01
C HIS A 122 6.00 2.11 -12.29
N GLU A 123 6.44 2.50 -11.09
CA GLU A 123 7.23 1.61 -10.23
C GLU A 123 6.39 0.37 -9.89
N TRP A 124 5.14 0.61 -9.48
CA TRP A 124 4.13 -0.42 -9.27
C TRP A 124 2.81 -0.03 -9.92
N ALA A 125 2.16 -0.98 -10.58
CA ALA A 125 0.80 -0.83 -11.10
C ALA A 125 -0.11 -1.93 -10.54
N CYS A 126 -1.30 -1.55 -10.09
CA CYS A 126 -2.35 -2.44 -9.59
C CYS A 126 -3.52 -2.46 -10.58
N LEU A 127 -3.82 -3.63 -11.12
CA LEU A 127 -4.92 -3.81 -12.07
C LEU A 127 -6.03 -4.67 -11.46
N ASN A 128 -7.28 -4.41 -11.85
CA ASN A 128 -8.38 -5.35 -11.60
C ASN A 128 -8.36 -6.51 -12.63
N SER A 129 -9.33 -7.43 -12.51
CA SER A 129 -9.47 -8.58 -13.41
C SER A 129 -9.70 -8.22 -14.88
N SER A 130 -10.27 -7.04 -15.17
CA SER A 130 -10.46 -6.53 -16.53
C SER A 130 -9.22 -5.83 -17.11
N GLY A 131 -8.11 -5.74 -16.36
CA GLY A 131 -6.89 -5.05 -16.77
C GLY A 131 -6.95 -3.53 -16.61
N TYR A 132 -7.98 -3.00 -15.96
CA TYR A 132 -8.13 -1.58 -15.64
C TYR A 132 -7.20 -1.18 -14.49
N LEU A 133 -6.58 -0.01 -14.60
CA LEU A 133 -5.63 0.52 -13.61
C LEU A 133 -6.39 1.08 -12.41
N VAL A 134 -6.25 0.42 -11.26
CA VAL A 134 -6.94 0.77 -10.01
C VAL A 134 -6.06 1.64 -9.12
N ALA A 135 -4.77 1.36 -9.09
CA ALA A 135 -3.78 2.16 -8.37
C ALA A 135 -2.41 2.04 -9.02
N CYS A 136 -1.54 3.04 -8.80
CA CYS A 136 -0.13 2.93 -9.13
C CYS A 136 0.73 3.65 -8.09
N TYR A 137 1.99 3.25 -7.98
CA TYR A 137 2.99 3.93 -7.18
C TYR A 137 4.14 4.36 -8.06
N ASN A 138 4.56 5.61 -7.92
CA ASN A 138 5.64 6.22 -8.69
C ASN A 138 6.73 6.73 -7.74
N LEU A 139 7.97 6.52 -8.14
CA LEU A 139 9.10 7.19 -7.51
C LEU A 139 9.22 8.62 -8.04
N LYS A 140 9.87 9.45 -7.24
CA LYS A 140 10.33 10.77 -7.70
C LYS A 140 11.14 10.65 -8.99
N LEU A 141 10.95 11.57 -9.92
CA LEU A 141 11.68 11.57 -11.19
C LEU A 141 13.18 11.80 -10.96
N ALA A 142 14.00 11.11 -11.76
CA ALA A 142 15.44 11.29 -11.72
C ALA A 142 15.83 12.72 -12.12
N GLY A 143 16.62 13.38 -11.27
CA GLY A 143 17.09 14.75 -11.51
C GLY A 143 16.24 15.86 -10.90
N GLU A 144 15.07 15.55 -10.34
CA GLU A 144 14.28 16.56 -9.62
C GLU A 144 14.97 16.99 -8.29
N PRO A 145 14.86 18.27 -7.90
CA PRO A 145 15.46 18.76 -6.67
C PRO A 145 14.77 18.17 -5.44
N HIS A 146 15.49 18.01 -4.33
CA HIS A 146 14.88 17.58 -3.08
C HIS A 146 14.02 18.72 -2.53
N TYR A 147 12.72 18.52 -2.47
CA TYR A 147 11.77 19.48 -1.89
C TYR A 147 11.61 19.17 -0.40
N SER A 148 11.65 20.18 0.45
CA SER A 148 11.51 20.00 1.90
C SER A 148 10.12 19.44 2.24
N GLY A 149 10.10 18.38 3.05
CA GLY A 149 8.84 17.80 3.56
C GLY A 149 8.13 16.85 2.59
N THR A 150 8.78 16.42 1.51
CA THR A 150 8.25 15.41 0.58
C THR A 150 9.34 14.46 0.10
N SER A 151 8.96 13.21 -0.20
CA SER A 151 9.85 12.27 -0.87
C SER A 151 9.75 12.35 -2.40
N GLY A 152 8.73 13.04 -2.92
CA GLY A 152 8.37 13.05 -4.34
C GLY A 152 7.77 11.72 -4.84
N CYS A 153 7.59 10.73 -3.97
CA CYS A 153 6.89 9.49 -4.31
C CYS A 153 5.39 9.65 -4.13
N MET A 154 4.61 8.93 -4.95
CA MET A 154 3.16 9.07 -4.98
C MET A 154 2.46 7.74 -5.17
N LEU A 155 1.45 7.48 -4.34
CA LEU A 155 0.44 6.45 -4.56
C LEU A 155 -0.80 7.11 -5.17
N THR A 156 -1.12 6.77 -6.41
CA THR A 156 -2.34 7.21 -7.06
C THR A 156 -3.39 6.12 -6.98
N ILE A 157 -4.62 6.44 -6.56
CA ILE A 157 -5.75 5.52 -6.50
C ILE A 157 -6.88 6.09 -7.35
N ASP A 158 -7.44 5.30 -8.25
CA ASP A 158 -8.57 5.72 -9.06
C ASP A 158 -9.78 6.09 -8.18
N GLU A 159 -10.52 7.12 -8.58
CA GLU A 159 -11.60 7.70 -7.79
C GLU A 159 -12.75 6.71 -7.52
N SER A 160 -12.84 5.63 -8.30
CA SER A 160 -13.84 4.57 -8.12
C SER A 160 -13.50 3.62 -6.96
N TYR A 161 -12.26 3.63 -6.45
CA TYR A 161 -11.76 2.67 -5.46
C TYR A 161 -11.30 3.24 -4.09
N PRO A 162 -11.87 4.34 -3.55
CA PRO A 162 -11.45 4.87 -2.25
C PRO A 162 -11.75 3.90 -1.10
N HIS A 163 -12.75 3.04 -1.27
CA HIS A 163 -13.12 2.01 -0.30
C HIS A 163 -12.01 0.96 -0.10
N LEU A 164 -11.12 0.77 -1.08
CA LEU A 164 -9.98 -0.15 -1.00
C LEU A 164 -8.67 0.54 -0.62
N ALA A 165 -8.67 1.84 -0.33
CA ALA A 165 -7.43 2.61 -0.17
C ALA A 165 -6.46 2.02 0.86
N VAL A 166 -6.99 1.52 1.97
CA VAL A 166 -6.20 0.85 3.02
C VAL A 166 -5.62 -0.48 2.53
N GLU A 167 -6.40 -1.28 1.81
CA GLU A 167 -5.97 -2.57 1.26
C GLU A 167 -4.92 -2.40 0.15
N LEU A 168 -5.11 -1.39 -0.70
CA LEU A 168 -4.18 -0.99 -1.75
C LEU A 168 -2.85 -0.52 -1.15
N LEU A 169 -2.89 0.33 -0.10
CA LEU A 169 -1.67 0.76 0.59
C LEU A 169 -0.99 -0.43 1.30
N ALA A 170 -1.74 -1.24 2.06
CA ALA A 170 -1.19 -2.39 2.77
C ALA A 170 -0.53 -3.41 1.81
N SER A 171 -1.22 -3.76 0.73
CA SER A 171 -0.68 -4.67 -0.29
C SER A 171 0.53 -4.07 -1.02
N LEU A 172 0.51 -2.77 -1.34
CA LEU A 172 1.67 -2.08 -1.92
C LEU A 172 2.87 -2.12 -0.99
N ILE A 173 2.71 -1.86 0.31
CA ILE A 173 3.82 -1.92 1.27
C ILE A 173 4.44 -3.32 1.31
N ILE A 174 3.62 -4.37 1.34
CA ILE A 174 4.12 -5.75 1.27
C ILE A 174 4.88 -5.99 -0.04
N MET A 175 4.37 -5.53 -1.18
CA MET A 175 5.04 -5.68 -2.49
C MET A 175 6.38 -4.93 -2.55
N ARG A 176 6.43 -3.70 -2.02
CA ARG A 176 7.68 -2.93 -1.93
C ARG A 176 8.69 -3.61 -1.00
N HIS A 177 8.24 -4.17 0.12
CA HIS A 177 9.07 -4.96 1.04
C HIS A 177 9.64 -6.19 0.34
N ILE A 178 8.82 -6.95 -0.38
CA ILE A 178 9.25 -8.09 -1.20
C ILE A 178 10.34 -7.69 -2.19
N ALA A 179 10.18 -6.55 -2.87
CA ALA A 179 11.19 -6.10 -3.82
C ALA A 179 12.49 -5.61 -3.17
N ALA A 180 12.42 -5.02 -1.97
CA ALA A 180 13.58 -4.52 -1.23
C ALA A 180 14.45 -5.65 -0.65
N TYR A 181 13.84 -6.80 -0.32
CA TYR A 181 14.51 -7.94 0.33
C TYR A 181 14.55 -9.22 -0.52
N ASP A 182 14.14 -9.13 -1.79
CA ASP A 182 14.17 -10.22 -2.78
C ASP A 182 13.43 -11.51 -2.36
N LEU A 183 12.15 -11.38 -2.00
CA LEU A 183 11.27 -12.45 -1.48
C LEU A 183 10.29 -13.07 -2.50
#